data_AF-A0A816I2P1-F1
#
_entry.id   AF-A0A816I2P1-F1
#
_cell.length_a   1.000
_cell.length_b   1.000
_cell.length_c   1.000
_cell.angle_alpha   90.00
_cell.angle_beta   90.00
_cell.angle_gamma   90.00
#
_symmetry.space_group_name_H-M   'P 1'
#
loop_
_entity.id
_entity.type
_entity.pdbx_description
1 polymer ?
#
loop_
_entity_poly.entity_id
_entity_poly.type
_entity_poly.pdbx_seq_one_letter_code
_entity_poly.pdbx_strand_id
1 'polypeptide(L)'
;WQYLSPINVYRSQWMSIEEVKLLANSIDQLISINSFFSTTFSQNVAFAYLGSSNSDDKLQSVLFEIEADPCKDGMKPFADLSEISWFNYEQEVLMMLGSIFRLKSVLRDEENHRWHIKMILCSDNDCDVQKIFHHMKEQYGSSNTRLVLFGNVLIDMAKFNEAEQYLERLLKQLPSTHKSVYKCYHSLGKISFEKGDYDRSLKYLCECLNFLSNLKLNDSRIAYIYNSMGEVYHKKGEIKQALELFEKALEVLQQNFTENHESSAWCYNNLGMIYLEMKNYKQASDYLKKALDIKTKVLPHGHPCLGNTYTNLGNAYYYRHEYDEALRNYKILYKIFKRSLNPGHPSIARVLKNIGLIYEVKQNFTEAKKIYEQGHAIRKFCLPQCHPDL
;
A
#
# COMPACT_ATOMS: atom_id res chain seq x y z
N TRP A 1 5.67 39.77 3.16
CA TRP A 1 5.22 38.73 2.21
C TRP A 1 3.96 39.21 1.48
N GLN A 2 4.13 39.76 0.28
CA GLN A 2 3.12 40.49 -0.51
C GLN A 2 2.85 39.84 -1.89
N TYR A 3 3.17 38.55 -2.06
CA TYR A 3 3.02 37.89 -3.35
C TYR A 3 1.63 37.28 -3.49
N LEU A 4 0.80 37.90 -4.35
CA LEU A 4 -0.54 37.44 -4.75
C LEU A 4 -0.51 36.57 -6.02
N SER A 5 0.68 36.18 -6.49
CA SER A 5 0.91 35.43 -7.72
C SER A 5 1.92 34.30 -7.50
N PRO A 6 1.91 33.24 -8.33
CA PRO A 6 2.95 32.23 -8.34
C PRO A 6 4.34 32.87 -8.45
N ILE A 7 5.30 32.30 -7.73
CA ILE A 7 6.70 32.71 -7.70
C ILE A 7 7.58 31.56 -8.20
N ASN A 8 8.67 31.91 -8.88
CA ASN A 8 9.70 30.95 -9.22
C ASN A 8 10.86 31.09 -8.23
N VAL A 9 11.27 29.96 -7.66
CA VAL A 9 12.50 29.84 -6.87
C VAL A 9 13.40 28.81 -7.51
N TYR A 10 14.70 28.99 -7.33
CA TYR A 10 15.75 28.27 -8.01
C TYR A 10 16.69 27.62 -7.01
N ARG A 11 17.20 26.44 -7.37
CA ARG A 11 18.29 25.78 -6.66
C ARG A 11 19.12 24.96 -7.62
N SER A 12 20.44 25.12 -7.58
CA SER A 12 21.32 24.21 -8.31
C SER A 12 21.92 23.17 -7.38
N GLN A 13 22.11 21.94 -7.84
CA GLN A 13 22.81 20.89 -7.11
C GLN A 13 23.50 19.91 -8.06
N TRP A 14 24.52 19.23 -7.54
CA TRP A 14 25.15 18.11 -8.23
C TRP A 14 24.28 16.86 -8.08
N MET A 15 24.05 16.15 -9.18
CA MET A 15 23.21 14.94 -9.20
C MET A 15 23.82 13.88 -10.11
N SER A 16 23.67 12.60 -9.78
CA SER A 16 24.16 11.51 -10.64
C SER A 16 23.36 11.45 -11.94
N ILE A 17 23.99 10.98 -13.02
CA ILE A 17 23.29 10.84 -14.30
C ILE A 17 22.13 9.81 -14.25
N GLU A 18 22.20 8.85 -13.33
CA GLU A 18 21.14 7.86 -13.11
C GLU A 18 19.89 8.51 -12.49
N GLU A 19 20.07 9.37 -11.49
CA GLU A 19 18.98 10.13 -10.88
C GLU A 19 18.34 11.11 -11.88
N VAL A 20 19.15 11.77 -12.71
CA VAL A 20 18.61 12.66 -13.76
C VAL A 20 17.78 11.87 -14.78
N LYS A 21 18.24 10.68 -15.20
CA LYS A 21 17.46 9.79 -16.07
C LYS A 21 16.17 9.30 -15.40
N LEU A 22 16.21 9.00 -14.10
CA LEU A 22 15.03 8.63 -13.33
C LEU A 22 14.01 9.77 -13.31
N LEU A 23 14.45 11.01 -13.12
CA LEU A 23 13.59 12.19 -13.20
C LEU A 23 13.03 12.35 -14.62
N ALA A 24 13.83 12.21 -15.67
CA ALA A 24 13.37 12.33 -17.05
C ALA A 24 12.24 11.32 -17.40
N ASN A 25 12.24 10.14 -16.78
CA ASN A 25 11.19 9.13 -16.94
C ASN A 25 9.94 9.38 -16.06
N SER A 26 10.00 10.36 -15.16
CA SER A 26 8.98 10.65 -14.15
C SER A 26 8.19 11.94 -14.44
N ILE A 27 8.17 12.40 -15.70
CA ILE A 27 7.43 13.61 -16.10
C ILE A 27 5.95 13.47 -15.74
N ASP A 28 5.36 14.55 -15.22
CA ASP A 28 4.00 14.67 -14.64
C ASP A 28 3.71 13.80 -13.41
N GLN A 29 4.70 13.05 -12.91
CA GLN A 29 4.58 12.31 -11.65
C GLN A 29 4.89 13.19 -10.42
N LEU A 30 4.45 12.71 -9.26
CA LEU A 30 4.77 13.30 -7.97
C LEU A 30 6.13 12.79 -7.47
N ILE A 31 6.96 13.70 -7.03
CA ILE A 31 8.26 13.40 -6.42
C ILE A 31 8.37 14.13 -5.08
N SER A 32 9.01 13.50 -4.10
CA SER A 32 9.41 14.18 -2.87
C SER A 32 10.92 14.21 -2.81
N ILE A 33 11.48 15.40 -2.54
CA ILE A 33 12.92 15.61 -2.45
C ILE A 33 13.22 16.09 -1.03
N ASN A 34 14.04 15.33 -0.30
CA ASN A 34 14.37 15.60 1.11
C ASN A 34 15.46 16.67 1.33
N SER A 35 15.76 17.51 0.33
CA SER A 35 17.06 18.19 0.27
C SER A 35 17.06 19.69 -0.10
N PHE A 36 15.92 20.38 -0.15
CA PHE A 36 15.94 21.84 -0.37
C PHE A 36 15.96 22.59 0.95
N PHE A 37 17.12 22.58 1.61
CA PHE A 37 17.36 23.40 2.81
C PHE A 37 17.48 24.89 2.51
N SER A 38 17.59 25.34 1.25
CA SER A 38 17.50 26.76 0.86
C SER A 38 17.32 26.88 -0.66
N THR A 39 16.43 27.77 -1.12
CA THR A 39 16.23 28.19 -2.51
C THR A 39 16.24 29.71 -2.64
N THR A 40 16.37 30.22 -3.86
CA THR A 40 16.50 31.66 -4.12
C THR A 40 15.61 32.13 -5.28
N PHE A 41 15.22 33.41 -5.32
CA PHE A 41 14.61 34.02 -6.50
C PHE A 41 15.56 34.29 -7.67
N SER A 42 16.89 34.24 -7.48
CA SER A 42 17.87 34.46 -8.55
C SER A 42 18.47 33.16 -9.06
N GLN A 43 18.34 32.92 -10.36
CA GLN A 43 19.01 31.81 -11.02
C GLN A 43 20.54 31.90 -10.90
N ASN A 44 21.10 33.12 -10.94
CA ASN A 44 22.55 33.33 -10.87
C ASN A 44 23.12 32.94 -9.51
N VAL A 45 22.42 33.27 -8.43
CA VAL A 45 22.88 32.87 -7.09
C VAL A 45 22.57 31.40 -6.83
N ALA A 46 21.51 30.85 -7.43
CA ALA A 46 21.28 29.41 -7.37
C ALA A 46 22.47 28.61 -7.89
N PHE A 47 23.20 29.12 -8.90
CA PHE A 47 24.44 28.51 -9.39
C PHE A 47 25.62 28.65 -8.44
N ALA A 48 25.68 29.71 -7.63
CA ALA A 48 26.74 29.87 -6.63
C ALA A 48 26.75 28.70 -5.61
N TYR A 49 25.60 28.07 -5.36
CA TYR A 49 25.53 26.89 -4.49
C TYR A 49 26.17 25.61 -5.05
N LEU A 50 26.55 25.54 -6.33
CA LEU A 50 27.29 24.40 -6.87
C LEU A 50 28.76 24.38 -6.38
N GLY A 51 29.29 25.52 -5.89
CA GLY A 51 30.68 25.65 -5.48
C GLY A 51 31.68 25.63 -6.66
N SER A 52 32.97 25.68 -6.37
CA SER A 52 34.04 25.56 -7.37
C SER A 52 34.18 24.11 -7.86
N SER A 53 34.24 23.94 -9.19
CA SER A 53 34.42 22.71 -9.99
C SER A 53 34.40 21.37 -9.24
N ASN A 54 33.42 20.54 -9.55
CA ASN A 54 33.36 19.18 -9.05
C ASN A 54 34.48 18.32 -9.66
N SER A 55 35.09 17.44 -8.85
CA SER A 55 36.17 16.53 -9.28
C SER A 55 35.66 15.16 -9.71
N ASP A 56 34.34 14.91 -9.61
CA ASP A 56 33.70 13.65 -9.96
C ASP A 56 32.92 13.77 -11.28
N ASP A 57 33.45 13.17 -12.35
CA ASP A 57 32.86 13.13 -13.69
C ASP A 57 31.47 12.45 -13.74
N LYS A 58 31.07 11.76 -12.68
CA LYS A 58 29.76 11.07 -12.60
C LYS A 58 28.61 11.98 -12.22
N LEU A 59 28.91 13.18 -11.73
CA LEU A 59 27.93 14.15 -11.26
C LEU A 59 27.69 15.23 -12.32
N GLN A 60 26.43 15.55 -12.55
CA GLN A 60 25.99 16.55 -13.52
C GLN A 60 25.48 17.78 -12.78
N SER A 61 25.69 18.95 -13.39
CA SER A 61 25.14 20.21 -12.91
C SER A 61 23.65 20.25 -13.22
N VAL A 62 22.82 20.40 -12.19
CA VAL A 62 21.36 20.46 -12.33
C VAL A 62 20.84 21.73 -11.70
N LEU A 63 20.03 22.48 -12.45
CA LEU A 63 19.23 23.60 -11.97
C LEU A 63 17.78 23.16 -11.83
N PHE A 64 17.23 23.32 -10.63
CA PHE A 64 15.82 23.21 -10.34
C PHE A 64 15.16 24.57 -10.44
N GLU A 65 14.17 24.71 -11.33
CA GLU A 65 13.20 25.80 -11.36
C GLU A 65 11.92 25.30 -10.70
N ILE A 66 11.55 25.91 -9.58
CA ILE A 66 10.43 25.49 -8.74
C ILE A 66 9.40 26.60 -8.74
N GLU A 67 8.26 26.33 -9.36
CA GLU A 67 7.09 27.19 -9.28
C GLU A 67 6.37 26.90 -7.95
N ALA A 68 6.22 27.91 -7.12
CA ALA A 68 5.52 27.84 -5.84
C ALA A 68 4.40 28.89 -5.80
N ASP A 69 3.23 28.50 -5.30
CA ASP A 69 2.09 29.39 -5.14
C ASP A 69 1.83 29.62 -3.65
N PRO A 70 2.23 30.79 -3.09
CA PRO A 70 2.10 31.07 -1.65
C PRO A 70 0.64 31.12 -1.17
N CYS A 71 -0.31 31.25 -2.10
CA CYS A 71 -1.73 31.39 -1.82
C CYS A 71 -2.49 30.05 -1.88
N LYS A 72 -1.87 28.96 -2.34
CA LYS A 72 -2.50 27.63 -2.30
C LYS A 72 -2.33 26.99 -0.93
N ASP A 73 -3.44 26.48 -0.40
CA ASP A 73 -3.55 25.93 0.96
C ASP A 73 -2.38 25.01 1.35
N GLY A 74 -1.75 25.31 2.51
CA GLY A 74 -0.98 24.34 3.31
C GLY A 74 0.55 24.40 3.23
N MET A 75 1.16 24.83 2.13
CA MET A 75 2.62 24.80 1.95
C MET A 75 3.18 26.21 1.71
N LYS A 76 3.56 26.89 2.80
CA LYS A 76 4.21 28.20 2.72
C LYS A 76 5.73 28.01 2.60
N PRO A 77 6.40 28.66 1.65
CA PRO A 77 7.82 28.88 1.76
C PRO A 77 8.10 29.53 3.13
N PHE A 78 8.98 28.92 3.91
CA PHE A 78 9.21 29.28 5.31
C PHE A 78 10.49 30.08 5.45
N ALA A 79 10.44 31.17 6.20
CA ALA A 79 11.52 32.12 6.49
C ALA A 79 12.13 32.84 5.27
N ASP A 80 12.15 34.18 5.34
CA ASP A 80 12.96 35.04 4.48
C ASP A 80 14.29 35.22 5.20
N LEU A 81 15.40 34.80 4.57
CA LEU A 81 16.72 34.94 5.17
C LEU A 81 17.52 36.12 4.60
N SER A 82 16.87 37.10 3.96
CA SER A 82 17.55 38.27 3.38
C SER A 82 18.47 39.03 4.35
N GLU A 83 18.16 39.00 5.64
CA GLU A 83 18.97 39.66 6.68
C GLU A 83 20.17 38.83 7.19
N ILE A 84 20.23 37.53 6.86
CA ILE A 84 21.24 36.59 7.40
C ILE A 84 21.98 35.83 6.27
N SER A 85 21.49 35.91 5.03
CA SER A 85 22.13 35.29 3.86
C SER A 85 23.48 35.92 3.57
N TRP A 86 24.38 35.12 2.97
CA TRP A 86 25.66 35.57 2.44
C TRP A 86 25.50 36.60 1.29
N PHE A 87 24.33 36.62 0.65
CA PHE A 87 24.01 37.55 -0.44
C PHE A 87 23.04 38.62 0.07
N ASN A 88 23.59 39.74 0.56
CA ASN A 88 22.83 40.86 1.17
C ASN A 88 21.77 41.54 0.26
N TYR A 89 21.65 41.12 -1.00
CA TYR A 89 20.67 41.63 -1.97
C TYR A 89 19.62 40.59 -2.35
N GLU A 90 19.64 39.41 -1.73
CA GLU A 90 18.83 38.28 -2.13
C GLU A 90 17.98 37.72 -0.99
N GLN A 91 16.77 37.27 -1.35
CA GLN A 91 15.85 36.58 -0.46
C GLN A 91 16.02 35.07 -0.65
N GLU A 92 16.59 34.40 0.34
CA GLU A 92 16.53 32.95 0.42
C GLU A 92 15.23 32.50 1.06
N VAL A 93 14.74 31.37 0.58
CA VAL A 93 13.47 30.78 0.94
C VAL A 93 13.69 29.33 1.37
N LEU A 94 13.31 28.98 2.60
CA LEU A 94 13.36 27.58 3.06
C LEU A 94 12.09 26.85 2.65
N MET A 95 12.22 25.63 2.17
CA MET A 95 11.08 24.73 1.97
C MET A 95 10.98 23.73 3.12
N MET A 96 9.75 23.28 3.41
CA MET A 96 9.55 22.27 4.45
C MET A 96 10.13 20.92 4.02
N LEU A 97 10.71 20.19 4.97
CA LEU A 97 11.11 18.80 4.75
C LEU A 97 9.88 17.97 4.37
N GLY A 98 10.00 17.18 3.29
CA GLY A 98 8.89 16.37 2.77
C GLY A 98 7.93 17.10 1.83
N SER A 99 8.31 18.28 1.30
CA SER A 99 7.57 18.90 0.20
C SER A 99 7.44 17.94 -1.00
N ILE A 100 6.27 17.96 -1.63
CA ILE A 100 5.94 17.15 -2.80
C ILE A 100 5.89 18.08 -4.01
N PHE A 101 6.52 17.66 -5.09
CA PHE A 101 6.60 18.40 -6.34
C PHE A 101 6.01 17.58 -7.47
N ARG A 102 5.39 18.25 -8.45
CA ARG A 102 5.07 17.65 -9.73
C ARG A 102 6.13 18.02 -10.74
N LEU A 103 6.77 17.02 -11.31
CA LEU A 103 7.80 17.21 -12.32
C LEU A 103 7.16 17.64 -13.64
N LYS A 104 7.65 18.70 -14.28
CA LYS A 104 7.09 19.24 -15.53
C LYS A 104 7.98 19.05 -16.72
N SER A 105 9.27 19.27 -16.57
CA SER A 105 10.22 19.00 -17.64
C SER A 105 11.61 18.71 -17.08
N VAL A 106 12.36 17.93 -17.85
CA VAL A 106 13.78 17.66 -17.63
C VAL A 106 14.44 17.89 -18.98
N LEU A 107 15.15 19.01 -19.12
CA LEU A 107 15.79 19.42 -20.36
C LEU A 107 17.30 19.47 -20.15
N ARG A 108 18.07 19.12 -21.18
CA ARG A 108 19.51 19.30 -21.18
C ARG A 108 19.84 20.55 -21.98
N ASP A 109 20.53 21.48 -21.34
CA ASP A 109 21.16 22.62 -21.98
C ASP A 109 22.57 22.19 -22.41
N GLU A 110 22.71 21.95 -23.71
CA GLU A 110 23.94 21.47 -24.34
C GLU A 110 25.04 22.55 -24.34
N GLU A 111 24.70 23.85 -24.33
CA GLU A 111 25.69 24.94 -24.37
C GLU A 111 26.44 25.06 -23.04
N ASN A 112 25.73 24.82 -21.93
CA ASN A 112 26.27 24.95 -20.58
C ASN A 112 26.48 23.60 -19.88
N HIS A 113 26.34 22.49 -20.62
CA HIS A 113 26.41 21.11 -20.13
C HIS A 113 25.64 20.89 -18.82
N ARG A 114 24.41 21.41 -18.74
CA ARG A 114 23.60 21.41 -17.52
C ARG A 114 22.21 20.85 -17.77
N TRP A 115 21.58 20.35 -16.72
CA TRP A 115 20.19 19.94 -16.76
C TRP A 115 19.31 21.00 -16.13
N HIS A 116 18.21 21.32 -16.79
CA HIS A 116 17.19 22.20 -16.30
C HIS A 116 15.93 21.40 -15.99
N ILE A 117 15.56 21.39 -14.71
CA ILE A 117 14.45 20.61 -14.19
C ILE A 117 13.38 21.56 -13.67
N LYS A 118 12.23 21.58 -14.36
CA LYS A 118 11.09 22.40 -13.94
C LYS A 118 10.11 21.58 -13.13
N MET A 119 9.71 22.12 -11.99
CA MET A 119 8.81 21.46 -11.05
C MET A 119 7.81 22.44 -10.47
N ILE A 120 6.65 21.94 -10.03
CA ILE A 120 5.63 22.73 -9.35
C ILE A 120 5.49 22.18 -7.93
N LEU A 121 5.58 23.03 -6.92
CA LEU A 121 5.27 22.66 -5.55
C LEU A 121 3.77 22.33 -5.43
N CYS A 122 3.45 21.09 -5.08
CA CYS A 122 2.07 20.66 -4.92
C CYS A 122 1.51 21.17 -3.59
N SER A 123 0.31 21.75 -3.64
CA SER A 123 -0.44 22.09 -2.44
C SER A 123 -1.21 20.89 -1.91
N ASP A 124 -1.78 21.03 -0.72
CA ASP A 124 -2.62 19.99 -0.14
C ASP A 124 -3.84 19.68 -1.02
N ASN A 125 -4.28 20.62 -1.87
CA ASN A 125 -5.41 20.42 -2.79
C ASN A 125 -5.06 19.71 -4.11
N ASP A 126 -3.78 19.35 -4.34
CA ASP A 126 -3.42 18.56 -5.52
C ASP A 126 -4.16 17.22 -5.51
N CYS A 127 -4.82 16.89 -6.63
CA CYS A 127 -5.72 15.76 -6.69
C CYS A 127 -5.02 14.40 -6.53
N ASP A 128 -3.77 14.27 -6.95
CA ASP A 128 -3.02 13.02 -6.81
C ASP A 128 -2.42 12.92 -5.41
N VAL A 129 -2.00 14.04 -4.81
CA VAL A 129 -1.60 14.11 -3.40
C VAL A 129 -2.77 13.72 -2.50
N GLN A 130 -3.97 14.25 -2.76
CA GLN A 130 -5.20 13.87 -2.04
C GLN A 130 -5.54 12.40 -2.22
N LYS A 131 -5.39 11.82 -3.42
CA LYS A 131 -5.58 10.37 -3.61
C LYS A 131 -4.61 9.55 -2.76
N ILE A 132 -3.33 9.94 -2.68
CA ILE A 132 -2.34 9.26 -1.84
C ILE A 132 -2.72 9.38 -0.36
N PHE A 133 -3.04 10.59 0.12
CA PHE A 133 -3.46 10.78 1.51
C PHE A 133 -4.74 10.04 1.85
N HIS A 134 -5.73 10.06 0.96
CA HIS A 134 -6.96 9.32 1.12
C HIS A 134 -6.69 7.81 1.18
N HIS A 135 -5.89 7.29 0.24
CA HIS A 135 -5.49 5.89 0.24
C HIS A 135 -4.75 5.50 1.53
N MET A 136 -3.79 6.31 1.98
CA MET A 136 -3.10 6.08 3.26
C MET A 136 -4.07 6.12 4.45
N LYS A 137 -5.02 7.07 4.45
CA LYS A 137 -6.02 7.20 5.52
C LYS A 137 -6.98 6.01 5.55
N GLU A 138 -7.43 5.54 4.39
CA GLU A 138 -8.28 4.35 4.25
C GLU A 138 -7.53 3.07 4.64
N GLN A 139 -6.30 2.90 4.15
CA GLN A 139 -5.51 1.69 4.35
C GLN A 139 -5.00 1.55 5.78
N TYR A 140 -4.50 2.63 6.39
CA TYR A 140 -3.83 2.57 7.70
C TYR A 140 -4.68 3.09 8.86
N GLY A 141 -5.83 3.74 8.58
CA GLY A 141 -6.78 4.22 9.57
C GLY A 141 -6.23 5.29 10.53
N SER A 142 -7.12 5.91 11.32
CA SER A 142 -6.73 6.84 12.40
C SER A 142 -6.12 6.14 13.62
N SER A 143 -6.18 4.80 13.65
CA SER A 143 -5.75 4.02 14.79
C SER A 143 -4.23 3.87 14.85
N ASN A 144 -3.50 3.96 13.73
CA ASN A 144 -2.04 3.86 13.72
C ASN A 144 -1.37 5.15 14.21
N THR A 145 -0.42 5.01 15.14
CA THR A 145 0.44 6.14 15.52
C THR A 145 1.36 6.47 14.36
N ARG A 146 1.62 7.76 14.11
CA ARG A 146 2.52 8.23 13.04
C ARG A 146 3.87 7.50 13.03
N LEU A 147 4.32 7.07 14.21
CA LEU A 147 5.54 6.29 14.41
C LEU A 147 5.49 4.90 13.75
N VAL A 148 4.39 4.15 13.85
CA VAL A 148 4.31 2.79 13.27
C VAL A 148 3.93 2.82 11.80
N LEU A 149 3.28 3.91 11.35
CA LEU A 149 2.84 4.09 9.97
C LEU A 149 3.98 3.89 8.98
N PHE A 150 5.15 4.49 9.22
CA PHE A 150 6.30 4.34 8.33
C PHE A 150 6.75 2.88 8.18
N GLY A 151 6.79 2.13 9.29
CA GLY A 151 7.08 0.71 9.28
C GLY A 151 6.07 -0.08 8.43
N ASN A 152 4.78 0.20 8.57
CA ASN A 152 3.72 -0.46 7.78
C ASN A 152 3.83 -0.13 6.29
N VAL A 153 4.13 1.12 5.94
CA VAL A 153 4.37 1.51 4.53
C VAL A 153 5.55 0.74 3.95
N LEU A 154 6.65 0.59 4.69
CA LEU A 154 7.79 -0.22 4.24
C LEU A 154 7.42 -1.70 4.03
N ILE A 155 6.56 -2.26 4.90
CA ILE A 155 6.03 -3.64 4.72
C ILE A 155 5.26 -3.75 3.41
N ASP A 156 4.37 -2.79 3.14
CA ASP A 156 3.51 -2.83 1.95
C ASP A 156 4.31 -2.55 0.66
N MET A 157 5.45 -1.86 0.76
CA MET A 157 6.48 -1.77 -0.30
C MET A 157 7.36 -3.02 -0.42
N ALA A 158 7.09 -4.09 0.34
CA ALA A 158 7.91 -5.30 0.45
C ALA A 158 9.37 -5.07 0.88
N LYS A 159 9.66 -3.92 1.52
CA LYS A 159 10.97 -3.56 2.08
C LYS A 159 11.14 -4.13 3.49
N PHE A 160 11.00 -5.45 3.62
CA PHE A 160 10.89 -6.13 4.91
C PHE A 160 12.10 -5.92 5.84
N ASN A 161 13.32 -5.85 5.30
CA ASN A 161 14.53 -5.63 6.09
C ASN A 161 14.61 -4.22 6.68
N GLU A 162 14.26 -3.20 5.88
CA GLU A 162 14.22 -1.80 6.34
C GLU A 162 13.13 -1.62 7.40
N ALA A 163 11.96 -2.23 7.16
CA ALA A 163 10.82 -2.19 8.09
C ALA A 163 11.18 -2.83 9.44
N GLU A 164 11.82 -3.99 9.43
CA GLU A 164 12.25 -4.70 10.65
C GLU A 164 13.24 -3.85 11.46
N GLN A 165 14.29 -3.34 10.82
CA GLN A 165 15.29 -2.50 11.49
C GLN A 165 14.67 -1.24 12.10
N TYR A 166 13.75 -0.60 11.37
CA TYR A 166 13.05 0.58 11.85
C TYR A 166 12.18 0.26 13.09
N LEU A 167 11.37 -0.80 13.02
CA LEU A 167 10.46 -1.19 14.10
C LEU A 167 11.21 -1.69 15.34
N GLU A 168 12.33 -2.39 15.18
CA GLU A 168 13.18 -2.82 16.31
C GLU A 168 13.85 -1.62 17.00
N ARG A 169 14.33 -0.63 16.23
CA ARG A 169 14.83 0.63 16.80
C ARG A 169 13.74 1.37 17.55
N LEU A 170 12.55 1.46 16.96
CA LEU A 170 11.39 2.10 17.58
C LEU A 170 11.00 1.40 18.89
N LEU A 171 10.99 0.07 18.93
CA LEU A 171 10.72 -0.70 20.14
C LEU A 171 11.71 -0.40 21.28
N LYS A 172 13.00 -0.19 20.97
CA LYS A 172 14.02 0.15 21.97
C LYS A 172 13.86 1.57 22.54
N GLN A 173 13.28 2.49 21.75
CA GLN A 173 13.09 3.88 22.15
C GLN A 173 11.77 4.11 22.90
N LEU A 174 10.76 3.28 22.64
CA LEU A 174 9.45 3.43 23.26
C LEU A 174 9.45 2.92 24.70
N PRO A 175 8.80 3.66 25.64
CA PRO A 175 8.51 3.12 26.96
C PRO A 175 7.72 1.83 26.86
N SER A 176 8.00 0.86 27.72
CA SER A 176 7.35 -0.46 27.68
C SER A 176 5.83 -0.34 27.74
N THR A 177 5.26 0.64 28.45
CA THR A 177 3.80 0.85 28.58
C THR A 177 3.15 1.51 27.36
N HIS A 178 3.91 1.95 26.36
CA HIS A 178 3.37 2.71 25.24
C HIS A 178 2.53 1.84 24.31
N LYS A 179 1.31 2.29 23.95
CA LYS A 179 0.37 1.54 23.10
C LYS A 179 0.89 1.21 21.70
N SER A 180 1.99 1.83 21.24
CA SER A 180 2.58 1.46 19.95
C SER A 180 3.46 0.20 20.02
N VAL A 181 3.84 -0.25 21.23
CA VAL A 181 4.70 -1.43 21.42
C VAL A 181 4.04 -2.68 20.83
N TYR A 182 2.78 -2.97 21.17
CA TYR A 182 2.10 -4.14 20.60
C TYR A 182 1.93 -4.05 19.08
N LYS A 183 1.75 -2.83 18.54
CA LYS A 183 1.66 -2.64 17.08
C LYS A 183 2.98 -2.92 16.39
N CYS A 184 4.10 -2.54 17.02
CA CYS A 184 5.43 -2.88 16.52
C CYS A 184 5.63 -4.39 16.53
N TYR A 185 5.30 -5.07 17.63
CA TYR A 185 5.35 -6.53 17.71
C TYR A 185 4.47 -7.21 16.66
N HIS A 186 3.23 -6.76 16.49
CA HIS A 186 2.34 -7.28 15.45
C HIS A 186 2.94 -7.10 14.05
N SER A 187 3.51 -5.93 13.75
CA SER A 187 4.11 -5.62 12.45
C SER A 187 5.39 -6.43 12.20
N LEU A 188 6.21 -6.65 13.23
CA LEU A 188 7.36 -7.57 13.18
C LEU A 188 6.94 -9.03 13.01
N GLY A 189 5.81 -9.42 13.62
CA GLY A 189 5.17 -10.71 13.40
C GLY A 189 4.78 -10.91 11.94
N LYS A 190 4.10 -9.92 11.34
CA LYS A 190 3.76 -9.90 9.90
C LYS A 190 5.02 -9.99 9.03
N ILE A 191 6.05 -9.19 9.31
CA ILE A 191 7.33 -9.26 8.57
C ILE A 191 7.95 -10.66 8.64
N SER A 192 7.99 -11.26 9.82
CA SER A 192 8.58 -12.59 10.01
C SER A 192 7.78 -13.67 9.27
N PHE A 193 6.45 -13.54 9.25
CA PHE A 193 5.56 -14.42 8.48
C PHE A 193 5.82 -14.33 6.97
N GLU A 194 5.92 -13.11 6.42
CA GLU A 194 6.21 -12.91 4.99
C GLU A 194 7.60 -13.43 4.59
N LYS A 195 8.56 -13.39 5.52
CA LYS A 195 9.89 -14.00 5.34
C LYS A 195 9.90 -15.53 5.46
N GLY A 196 8.80 -16.14 5.90
CA GLY A 196 8.68 -17.58 6.15
C GLY A 196 9.23 -18.03 7.50
N ASP A 197 9.66 -17.13 8.39
CA ASP A 197 10.07 -17.45 9.76
C ASP A 197 8.85 -17.45 10.67
N TYR A 198 8.11 -18.56 10.63
CA TYR A 198 6.86 -18.72 11.36
C TYR A 198 7.05 -18.79 12.88
N ASP A 199 8.17 -19.33 13.36
CA ASP A 199 8.44 -19.42 14.80
C ASP A 199 8.73 -18.04 15.40
N ARG A 200 9.50 -17.21 14.69
CA ARG A 200 9.72 -15.82 15.11
C ARG A 200 8.43 -14.99 14.99
N SER A 201 7.60 -15.25 13.97
CA SER A 201 6.28 -14.63 13.86
C SER A 201 5.41 -14.92 15.09
N LEU A 202 5.31 -16.19 15.49
CA LEU A 202 4.56 -16.60 16.68
C LEU A 202 5.12 -15.96 17.95
N LYS A 203 6.44 -15.89 18.12
CA LYS A 203 7.07 -15.20 19.27
C LYS A 203 6.61 -13.75 19.36
N TYR A 204 6.67 -12.99 18.27
CA TYR A 204 6.22 -11.60 18.26
C TYR A 204 4.71 -11.45 18.52
N LEU A 205 3.89 -12.35 17.97
CA LEU A 205 2.44 -12.33 18.22
C LEU A 205 2.11 -12.69 19.68
N CYS A 206 2.87 -13.59 20.31
CA CYS A 206 2.76 -13.87 21.74
C CYS A 206 3.13 -12.66 22.60
N GLU A 207 4.21 -11.95 22.27
CA GLU A 207 4.57 -10.69 22.96
C GLU A 207 3.47 -9.62 22.81
N CYS A 208 2.86 -9.54 21.62
CA CYS A 208 1.71 -8.68 21.39
C CYS A 208 0.52 -9.05 22.30
N LEU A 209 0.21 -10.34 22.44
CA LEU A 209 -0.87 -10.82 23.27
C LEU A 209 -0.61 -10.56 24.76
N ASN A 210 0.60 -10.86 25.25
CA ASN A 210 1.04 -10.57 26.61
C ASN A 210 0.89 -9.09 26.95
N PHE A 211 1.28 -8.21 26.02
CA PHE A 211 1.12 -6.77 26.18
C PHE A 211 -0.34 -6.34 26.32
N LEU A 212 -1.22 -6.85 25.46
CA LEU A 212 -2.65 -6.54 25.50
C LEU A 212 -3.32 -7.04 26.79
N SER A 213 -2.95 -8.24 27.25
CA SER A 213 -3.41 -8.81 28.52
C SER A 213 -2.99 -7.95 29.72
N ASN A 214 -1.74 -7.46 29.75
CA ASN A 214 -1.24 -6.59 30.81
C ASN A 214 -1.99 -5.25 30.89
N LEU A 215 -2.42 -4.72 29.75
CA LEU A 215 -3.22 -3.49 29.70
C LEU A 215 -4.73 -3.73 29.97
N LYS A 216 -5.16 -4.97 30.21
CA LYS A 216 -6.57 -5.38 30.35
C LYS A 216 -7.44 -4.91 29.18
N LEU A 217 -6.87 -4.86 27.99
CA LEU A 217 -7.54 -4.38 26.77
C LEU A 217 -8.25 -5.56 26.09
N ASN A 218 -9.40 -5.98 26.63
CA ASN A 218 -10.17 -7.15 26.19
C ASN A 218 -11.27 -6.78 25.20
N ASP A 219 -10.96 -6.68 23.91
CA ASP A 219 -12.00 -6.39 22.93
C ASP A 219 -11.64 -7.01 21.57
N SER A 220 -11.55 -6.25 20.48
CA SER A 220 -11.37 -6.79 19.12
C SER A 220 -9.92 -7.14 18.78
N ARG A 221 -8.95 -6.53 19.48
CA ARG A 221 -7.51 -6.70 19.19
C ARG A 221 -7.00 -8.10 19.50
N ILE A 222 -7.44 -8.69 20.60
CA ILE A 222 -7.01 -10.04 20.99
C ILE A 222 -7.46 -11.05 19.93
N ALA A 223 -8.71 -10.92 19.46
CA ALA A 223 -9.22 -11.74 18.36
C ALA A 223 -8.39 -11.57 17.07
N TYR A 224 -7.96 -10.35 16.76
CA TYR A 224 -7.09 -10.10 15.61
C TYR A 224 -5.71 -10.78 15.74
N ILE A 225 -5.13 -10.80 16.95
CA ILE A 225 -3.88 -11.54 17.20
C ILE A 225 -4.09 -13.04 17.09
N TYR A 226 -5.16 -13.60 17.66
CA TYR A 226 -5.47 -15.02 17.49
C TYR A 226 -5.69 -15.41 16.03
N ASN A 227 -6.39 -14.58 15.25
CA ASN A 227 -6.53 -14.80 13.81
C ASN A 227 -5.18 -14.79 13.10
N SER A 228 -4.30 -13.85 13.43
CA SER A 228 -2.95 -13.79 12.84
C SER A 228 -2.11 -15.01 13.21
N MET A 229 -2.16 -15.46 14.47
CA MET A 229 -1.48 -16.69 14.89
C MET A 229 -2.06 -17.92 14.18
N GLY A 230 -3.37 -18.00 14.00
CA GLY A 230 -4.04 -19.07 13.26
C GLY A 230 -3.56 -19.16 11.81
N GLU A 231 -3.36 -18.02 11.15
CA GLU A 231 -2.78 -17.95 9.80
C GLU A 231 -1.33 -18.46 9.78
N VAL A 232 -0.53 -18.11 10.79
CA VAL A 232 0.85 -18.63 10.91
C VAL A 232 0.85 -20.15 11.06
N TYR A 233 0.03 -20.72 11.95
CA TYR A 233 -0.09 -22.17 12.09
C TYR A 233 -0.61 -22.85 10.83
N HIS A 234 -1.56 -22.22 10.12
CA HIS A 234 -2.05 -22.73 8.83
C HIS A 234 -0.91 -22.85 7.82
N LYS A 235 -0.06 -21.83 7.68
CA LYS A 235 1.12 -21.89 6.80
C LYS A 235 2.19 -22.88 7.23
N LYS A 236 2.30 -23.17 8.52
CA LYS A 236 3.14 -24.27 9.04
C LYS A 236 2.57 -25.67 8.72
N GLY A 237 1.32 -25.77 8.26
CA GLY A 237 0.61 -27.04 8.06
C GLY A 237 -0.04 -27.60 9.34
N GLU A 238 -0.02 -26.82 10.41
CA GLU A 238 -0.56 -27.16 11.73
C GLU A 238 -2.07 -26.84 11.79
N ILE A 239 -2.85 -27.56 10.98
CA ILE A 239 -4.26 -27.26 10.70
C ILE A 239 -5.14 -27.24 11.97
N LYS A 240 -4.92 -28.15 12.92
CA LYS A 240 -5.71 -28.22 14.15
C LYS A 240 -5.54 -26.96 15.00
N GLN A 241 -4.30 -26.53 15.22
CA GLN A 241 -4.02 -25.32 16.00
C GLN A 241 -4.54 -24.06 15.28
N ALA A 242 -4.48 -24.03 13.95
CA ALA A 242 -5.07 -22.94 13.17
C ALA A 242 -6.59 -22.83 13.41
N LEU A 243 -7.33 -23.95 13.30
CA LEU A 243 -8.77 -24.00 13.56
C LEU A 243 -9.11 -23.53 14.98
N GLU A 244 -8.43 -24.07 16.00
CA GLU A 244 -8.65 -23.69 17.40
C GLU A 244 -8.44 -22.19 17.63
N LEU A 245 -7.44 -21.58 17.00
CA LEU A 245 -7.15 -20.16 17.14
C LEU A 245 -8.18 -19.28 16.42
N PHE A 246 -8.65 -19.68 15.24
CA PHE A 246 -9.73 -18.97 14.57
C PHE A 246 -11.06 -19.06 15.34
N GLU A 247 -11.34 -20.20 15.96
CA GLU A 247 -12.51 -20.37 16.84
C GLU A 247 -12.38 -19.52 18.11
N LYS A 248 -11.22 -19.53 18.78
CA LYS A 248 -10.94 -18.62 19.91
C LYS A 248 -11.08 -17.14 19.54
N ALA A 249 -10.64 -16.75 18.35
CA ALA A 249 -10.82 -15.39 17.85
C ALA A 249 -12.32 -15.03 17.73
N LEU A 250 -13.13 -15.94 17.19
CA LEU A 250 -14.58 -15.76 17.10
C LEU A 250 -15.25 -15.72 18.47
N GLU A 251 -14.86 -16.56 19.42
CA GLU A 251 -15.38 -16.54 20.79
C GLU A 251 -15.15 -15.18 21.45
N VAL A 252 -13.94 -14.63 21.35
CA VAL A 252 -13.62 -13.30 21.88
C VAL A 252 -14.48 -12.22 21.22
N LEU A 253 -14.73 -12.31 19.90
CA LEU A 253 -15.57 -11.34 19.20
C LEU A 253 -17.06 -11.47 19.58
N GLN A 254 -17.57 -12.69 19.75
CA GLN A 254 -18.96 -12.94 20.13
C GLN A 254 -19.27 -12.54 21.57
N GLN A 255 -18.30 -12.65 22.48
CA GLN A 255 -18.48 -12.26 23.88
C GLN A 255 -18.52 -10.74 24.07
N ASN A 256 -17.75 -9.99 23.27
CA ASN A 256 -17.52 -8.57 23.49
C ASN A 256 -18.25 -7.65 22.49
N PHE A 257 -18.73 -8.19 21.36
CA PHE A 257 -19.38 -7.42 20.31
C PHE A 257 -20.69 -8.06 19.85
N THR A 258 -21.48 -7.29 19.10
CA THR A 258 -22.65 -7.83 18.41
C THR A 258 -22.23 -8.91 17.41
N GLU A 259 -23.16 -9.81 17.08
CA GLU A 259 -22.95 -11.02 16.26
C GLU A 259 -22.36 -10.76 14.85
N ASN A 260 -22.23 -9.50 14.43
CA ASN A 260 -21.76 -9.07 13.11
C ASN A 260 -20.54 -8.13 13.15
N HIS A 261 -19.67 -8.21 14.15
CA HIS A 261 -18.43 -7.42 14.15
C HIS A 261 -17.60 -7.70 12.88
N GLU A 262 -17.06 -6.65 12.26
CA GLU A 262 -16.34 -6.73 10.97
C GLU A 262 -15.21 -7.77 10.98
N SER A 263 -14.45 -7.85 12.09
CA SER A 263 -13.36 -8.80 12.27
C SER A 263 -13.79 -10.27 12.24
N SER A 264 -15.06 -10.58 12.57
CA SER A 264 -15.59 -11.94 12.53
C SER A 264 -15.61 -12.46 11.10
N ALA A 265 -15.77 -11.57 10.11
CA ALA A 265 -15.75 -11.97 8.71
C ALA A 265 -14.39 -12.49 8.24
N TRP A 266 -13.29 -12.00 8.79
CA TRP A 266 -11.95 -12.53 8.47
C TRP A 266 -11.77 -13.92 9.04
N CYS A 267 -12.15 -14.15 10.30
CA CYS A 267 -12.08 -15.45 10.95
C CYS A 267 -12.94 -16.49 10.21
N TYR A 268 -14.18 -16.15 9.88
CA TYR A 268 -15.05 -17.03 9.09
C TYR A 268 -14.51 -17.33 7.69
N ASN A 269 -13.89 -16.34 7.02
CA ASN A 269 -13.28 -16.57 5.72
C ASN A 269 -12.09 -17.55 5.81
N ASN A 270 -11.27 -17.43 6.85
CA ASN A 270 -10.12 -18.31 7.08
C ASN A 270 -10.54 -19.74 7.44
N LEU A 271 -11.53 -19.90 8.33
CA LEU A 271 -12.15 -21.20 8.59
C LEU A 271 -12.71 -21.82 7.30
N GLY A 272 -13.45 -21.03 6.53
CA GLY A 272 -14.01 -21.48 5.26
C GLY A 272 -12.95 -21.96 4.27
N MET A 273 -11.80 -21.28 4.20
CA MET A 273 -10.66 -21.68 3.38
C MET A 273 -10.03 -22.99 3.86
N ILE A 274 -9.79 -23.15 5.16
CA ILE A 274 -9.25 -24.41 5.70
C ILE A 274 -10.20 -25.58 5.42
N TYR A 275 -11.50 -25.39 5.61
CA TYR A 275 -12.47 -26.45 5.31
C TYR A 275 -12.55 -26.78 3.82
N LEU A 276 -12.27 -25.83 2.91
CA LEU A 276 -12.08 -26.13 1.47
C LEU A 276 -10.90 -27.07 1.25
N GLU A 277 -9.75 -26.78 1.88
CA GLU A 277 -8.53 -27.60 1.76
C GLU A 277 -8.72 -29.00 2.34
N MET A 278 -9.47 -29.11 3.43
CA MET A 278 -9.90 -30.37 4.03
C MET A 278 -10.98 -31.11 3.23
N LYS A 279 -11.42 -30.55 2.09
CA LYS A 279 -12.50 -31.08 1.23
C LYS A 279 -13.87 -31.16 1.92
N ASN A 280 -14.07 -30.46 3.02
CA ASN A 280 -15.36 -30.31 3.67
C ASN A 280 -16.11 -29.10 3.11
N TYR A 281 -16.56 -29.24 1.88
CA TYR A 281 -17.14 -28.13 1.11
C TYR A 281 -18.45 -27.58 1.69
N LYS A 282 -19.19 -28.41 2.45
CA LYS A 282 -20.42 -27.97 3.12
C LYS A 282 -20.10 -26.97 4.23
N GLN A 283 -19.27 -27.37 5.19
CA GLN A 283 -18.83 -26.47 6.27
C GLN A 283 -18.12 -25.23 5.72
N ALA A 284 -17.27 -25.41 4.71
CA ALA A 284 -16.62 -24.29 4.03
C ALA A 284 -17.65 -23.25 3.52
N SER A 285 -18.67 -23.70 2.79
CA SER A 285 -19.69 -22.81 2.24
C SER A 285 -20.50 -22.10 3.33
N ASP A 286 -20.76 -22.76 4.47
CA ASP A 286 -21.51 -22.17 5.58
C ASP A 286 -20.72 -21.04 6.26
N TYR A 287 -19.43 -21.26 6.52
CA TYR A 287 -18.55 -20.21 7.05
C TYR A 287 -18.35 -19.06 6.05
N LEU A 288 -18.14 -19.36 4.77
CA LEU A 288 -17.95 -18.33 3.75
C LEU A 288 -19.21 -17.48 3.53
N LYS A 289 -20.41 -18.04 3.68
CA LYS A 289 -21.67 -17.28 3.66
C LYS A 289 -21.76 -16.32 4.85
N LYS A 290 -21.40 -16.76 6.07
CA LYS A 290 -21.34 -15.88 7.25
C LYS A 290 -20.35 -14.73 7.04
N ALA A 291 -19.16 -15.03 6.52
CA ALA A 291 -18.17 -14.01 6.17
C ALA A 291 -18.71 -13.01 5.14
N LEU A 292 -19.39 -13.50 4.11
CA LEU A 292 -19.94 -12.66 3.05
C LEU A 292 -21.06 -11.75 3.57
N ASP A 293 -22.01 -12.27 4.35
CA ASP A 293 -23.12 -11.51 4.92
C ASP A 293 -22.61 -10.31 5.75
N ILE A 294 -21.65 -10.56 6.64
CA ILE A 294 -21.01 -9.50 7.44
C ILE A 294 -20.31 -8.48 6.53
N LYS A 295 -19.46 -8.93 5.59
CA LYS A 295 -18.74 -8.01 4.70
C LYS A 295 -19.67 -7.17 3.83
N THR A 296 -20.79 -7.72 3.38
CA THR A 296 -21.76 -6.97 2.55
C THR A 296 -22.55 -5.92 3.33
N LYS A 297 -22.63 -6.05 4.66
CA LYS A 297 -23.24 -5.04 5.54
C LYS A 297 -22.26 -3.92 5.90
N VAL A 298 -20.97 -4.24 6.01
CA VAL A 298 -19.92 -3.28 6.43
C VAL A 298 -19.31 -2.54 5.24
N LEU A 299 -19.08 -3.22 4.13
CA LEU A 299 -18.39 -2.63 2.97
C LEU A 299 -19.39 -2.11 1.94
N PRO A 300 -19.07 -1.01 1.23
CA PRO A 300 -19.87 -0.54 0.09
C PRO A 300 -20.11 -1.65 -0.94
N HIS A 301 -21.28 -1.61 -1.58
CA HIS A 301 -21.61 -2.57 -2.64
C HIS A 301 -20.55 -2.55 -3.74
N GLY A 302 -19.91 -3.71 -3.95
CA GLY A 302 -18.87 -3.88 -4.96
C GLY A 302 -17.45 -3.55 -4.49
N HIS A 303 -17.18 -3.54 -3.19
CA HIS A 303 -15.82 -3.40 -2.67
C HIS A 303 -14.91 -4.60 -3.08
N PRO A 304 -13.68 -4.37 -3.59
CA PRO A 304 -12.75 -5.43 -4.00
C PRO A 304 -12.47 -6.51 -2.93
N CYS A 305 -12.48 -6.14 -1.65
CA CYS A 305 -12.27 -7.08 -0.53
C CYS A 305 -13.35 -8.18 -0.40
N LEU A 306 -14.50 -8.04 -1.07
CA LEU A 306 -15.46 -9.13 -1.21
C LEU A 306 -14.94 -10.26 -2.10
N GLY A 307 -13.91 -9.99 -2.92
CA GLY A 307 -13.51 -10.87 -4.00
C GLY A 307 -12.92 -12.20 -3.55
N ASN A 308 -12.16 -12.22 -2.46
CA ASN A 308 -11.64 -13.48 -1.91
C ASN A 308 -12.77 -14.38 -1.40
N THR A 309 -13.77 -13.79 -0.74
CA THR A 309 -14.91 -14.54 -0.20
C THR A 309 -15.80 -15.08 -1.32
N TYR A 310 -16.10 -14.31 -2.37
CA TYR A 310 -16.83 -14.80 -3.55
C TYR A 310 -16.05 -15.89 -4.31
N THR A 311 -14.73 -15.75 -4.43
CA THR A 311 -13.89 -16.79 -5.07
C THR A 311 -13.99 -18.10 -4.30
N ASN A 312 -13.77 -18.06 -3.00
CA ASN A 312 -13.79 -19.25 -2.14
C ASN A 312 -15.18 -19.88 -2.10
N LEU A 313 -16.24 -19.07 -2.05
CA LEU A 313 -17.60 -19.58 -2.07
C LEU A 313 -17.94 -20.23 -3.41
N GLY A 314 -17.51 -19.62 -4.53
CA GLY A 314 -17.60 -20.22 -5.86
C GLY A 314 -16.87 -21.56 -5.96
N ASN A 315 -15.67 -21.66 -5.39
CA ASN A 315 -14.91 -22.91 -5.33
C ASN A 315 -15.63 -23.97 -4.49
N ALA A 316 -16.20 -23.58 -3.34
CA ALA A 316 -16.97 -24.50 -2.48
C ALA A 316 -18.14 -25.11 -3.23
N TYR A 317 -18.88 -24.29 -3.98
CA TYR A 317 -19.99 -24.76 -4.82
C TYR A 317 -19.52 -25.61 -6.00
N TYR A 318 -18.42 -25.22 -6.65
CA TYR A 318 -17.84 -26.00 -7.75
C TYR A 318 -17.51 -27.44 -7.33
N TYR A 319 -16.81 -27.60 -6.21
CA TYR A 319 -16.44 -28.93 -5.70
C TYR A 319 -17.62 -29.72 -5.11
N ARG A 320 -18.75 -29.07 -4.85
CA ARG A 320 -20.04 -29.72 -4.54
C ARG A 320 -20.84 -30.09 -5.78
N HIS A 321 -20.33 -29.80 -6.97
CA HIS A 321 -21.04 -29.94 -8.24
C HIS A 321 -22.28 -29.02 -8.38
N GLU A 322 -22.36 -27.98 -7.57
CA GLU A 322 -23.38 -26.92 -7.60
C GLU A 322 -22.93 -25.81 -8.57
N TYR A 323 -22.87 -26.16 -9.86
CA TYR A 323 -22.22 -25.33 -10.88
C TYR A 323 -22.93 -24.00 -11.16
N ASP A 324 -24.24 -23.93 -10.96
CA ASP A 324 -25.02 -22.70 -11.18
C ASP A 324 -24.76 -21.66 -10.08
N GLU A 325 -24.66 -22.11 -8.83
CA GLU A 325 -24.25 -21.32 -7.68
C GLU A 325 -22.80 -20.86 -7.83
N ALA A 326 -21.90 -21.74 -8.25
CA ALA A 326 -20.50 -21.39 -8.53
C ALA A 326 -20.41 -20.30 -9.61
N LEU A 327 -21.12 -20.48 -10.74
CA LEU A 327 -21.17 -19.52 -11.83
C LEU A 327 -21.72 -18.16 -11.38
N ARG A 328 -22.77 -18.15 -10.56
CA ARG A 328 -23.35 -16.92 -9.99
C ARG A 328 -22.30 -16.15 -9.19
N ASN A 329 -21.59 -16.83 -8.28
CA ASN A 329 -20.54 -16.22 -7.45
C ASN A 329 -19.40 -15.64 -8.29
N TYR A 330 -18.88 -16.40 -9.26
CA TYR A 330 -17.81 -15.90 -10.14
C TYR A 330 -18.27 -14.75 -11.04
N LYS A 331 -19.53 -14.74 -11.52
CA LYS A 331 -20.07 -13.61 -12.30
C LYS A 331 -20.23 -12.35 -11.46
N ILE A 332 -20.67 -12.46 -10.19
CA ILE A 332 -20.71 -11.31 -9.28
C ILE A 332 -19.29 -10.76 -9.08
N LEU A 333 -18.34 -11.64 -8.79
CA LEU A 333 -16.94 -11.28 -8.63
C LEU A 333 -16.35 -10.57 -9.86
N TYR A 334 -16.62 -11.09 -11.05
CA TYR A 334 -16.18 -10.47 -12.30
C TYR A 334 -16.71 -9.03 -12.45
N LYS A 335 -17.99 -8.79 -12.11
CA LYS A 335 -18.57 -7.44 -12.12
C LYS A 335 -17.89 -6.50 -11.13
N ILE A 336 -17.53 -6.99 -9.95
CA ILE A 336 -16.80 -6.23 -8.93
C ILE A 336 -15.42 -5.85 -9.47
N PHE A 337 -14.62 -6.82 -9.88
CA PHE A 337 -13.27 -6.56 -10.37
C PHE A 337 -13.23 -5.70 -11.62
N LYS A 338 -14.17 -5.87 -12.56
CA LYS A 338 -14.25 -5.02 -13.76
C LYS A 338 -14.54 -3.56 -13.44
N ARG A 339 -15.22 -3.25 -12.33
CA ARG A 339 -15.53 -1.88 -11.91
C ARG A 339 -14.41 -1.26 -11.07
N SER A 340 -13.75 -2.07 -10.26
CA SER A 340 -12.85 -1.56 -9.22
C SER A 340 -11.36 -1.73 -9.52
N LEU A 341 -11.00 -2.58 -10.49
CA LEU A 341 -9.62 -2.82 -10.88
C LEU A 341 -9.36 -2.29 -12.29
N ASN A 342 -8.09 -1.99 -12.58
CA ASN A 342 -7.67 -1.67 -13.94
C ASN A 342 -8.01 -2.83 -14.90
N PRO A 343 -8.42 -2.56 -16.16
CA PRO A 343 -8.83 -3.60 -17.10
C PRO A 343 -7.80 -4.71 -17.33
N GLY A 344 -6.52 -4.40 -17.16
CA GLY A 344 -5.39 -5.33 -17.27
C GLY A 344 -5.10 -6.19 -16.04
N HIS A 345 -5.85 -6.02 -14.94
CA HIS A 345 -5.47 -6.64 -13.66
C HIS A 345 -5.57 -8.18 -13.73
N PRO A 346 -4.52 -8.94 -13.34
CA PRO A 346 -4.49 -10.41 -13.45
C PRO A 346 -5.66 -11.14 -12.76
N SER A 347 -6.16 -10.59 -11.65
CA SER A 347 -7.36 -11.07 -10.97
C SER A 347 -8.59 -11.18 -11.87
N ILE A 348 -8.78 -10.30 -12.86
CA ILE A 348 -9.91 -10.39 -13.80
C ILE A 348 -9.78 -11.65 -14.67
N ALA A 349 -8.58 -11.90 -15.22
CA ALA A 349 -8.31 -13.09 -16.02
C ALA A 349 -8.47 -14.40 -15.21
N ARG A 350 -8.08 -14.41 -13.93
CA ARG A 350 -8.27 -15.56 -13.03
C ARG A 350 -9.76 -15.89 -12.83
N VAL A 351 -10.62 -14.87 -12.68
CA VAL A 351 -12.06 -15.08 -12.54
C VAL A 351 -12.67 -15.58 -13.85
N LEU A 352 -12.25 -15.05 -14.99
CA LEU A 352 -12.67 -15.53 -16.31
C LEU A 352 -12.30 -17.00 -16.51
N LYS A 353 -11.09 -17.42 -16.12
CA LYS A 353 -10.70 -18.84 -16.14
C LYS A 353 -11.69 -19.70 -15.35
N ASN A 354 -12.05 -19.30 -14.13
CA ASN A 354 -13.00 -20.05 -13.31
C ASN A 354 -14.41 -20.12 -13.95
N ILE A 355 -14.87 -19.03 -14.58
CA ILE A 355 -16.14 -19.02 -15.34
C ILE A 355 -16.06 -19.97 -16.54
N GLY A 356 -14.95 -19.96 -17.28
CA GLY A 356 -14.71 -20.86 -18.41
C GLY A 356 -14.79 -22.32 -18.00
N LEU A 357 -14.16 -22.69 -16.88
CA LEU A 357 -14.18 -24.05 -16.34
C LEU A 357 -15.61 -24.52 -16.05
N ILE A 358 -16.48 -23.65 -15.54
CA ILE A 358 -17.89 -24.00 -15.35
C ILE A 358 -18.57 -24.29 -16.69
N TYR A 359 -18.35 -23.46 -17.71
CA TYR A 359 -18.96 -23.67 -19.03
C TYR A 359 -18.46 -24.97 -19.70
N GLU A 360 -17.19 -25.33 -19.52
CA GLU A 360 -16.65 -26.62 -19.99
C GLU A 360 -17.35 -27.81 -19.32
N VAL A 361 -17.48 -27.78 -17.99
CA VAL A 361 -18.17 -28.85 -17.25
C VAL A 361 -19.64 -28.96 -17.64
N LYS A 362 -20.29 -27.84 -18.00
CA LYS A 362 -21.65 -27.82 -18.55
C LYS A 362 -21.71 -28.14 -20.05
N GLN A 363 -20.60 -28.54 -20.68
CA GLN A 363 -20.47 -28.85 -22.11
C GLN A 363 -20.86 -27.71 -23.07
N ASN A 364 -20.81 -26.46 -22.58
CA ASN A 364 -21.05 -25.27 -23.38
C ASN A 364 -19.71 -24.71 -23.89
N PHE A 365 -19.11 -25.42 -24.84
CA PHE A 365 -17.76 -25.12 -25.34
C PHE A 365 -17.67 -23.78 -26.08
N THR A 366 -18.76 -23.31 -26.69
CA THR A 366 -18.79 -22.02 -27.39
C THR A 366 -18.63 -20.86 -26.41
N GLU A 367 -19.39 -20.86 -25.32
CA GLU A 367 -19.25 -19.84 -24.27
C GLU A 367 -17.93 -19.99 -23.50
N ALA A 368 -17.48 -21.22 -23.22
CA ALA A 368 -16.19 -21.47 -22.57
C ALA A 368 -15.04 -20.84 -23.37
N LYS A 369 -14.95 -21.14 -24.68
CA LYS A 369 -13.93 -20.58 -25.58
C LYS A 369 -13.93 -19.05 -25.57
N LYS A 370 -15.10 -18.43 -25.70
CA LYS A 370 -15.25 -16.97 -25.67
C LYS A 370 -14.74 -16.35 -24.36
N ILE A 371 -15.02 -16.99 -23.22
CA ILE A 371 -14.56 -16.51 -21.91
C ILE A 371 -13.03 -16.69 -21.76
N TYR A 372 -12.47 -17.80 -22.23
CA TYR A 372 -11.02 -18.01 -22.21
C TYR A 372 -10.28 -17.02 -23.10
N GLU A 373 -10.79 -16.72 -24.30
CA GLU A 373 -10.23 -15.71 -25.19
C GLU A 373 -10.17 -14.32 -24.53
N GLN A 374 -11.23 -13.94 -23.79
CA GLN A 374 -11.23 -12.70 -23.01
C GLN A 374 -10.15 -12.71 -21.92
N GLY A 375 -10.02 -13.81 -21.17
CA GLY A 375 -9.00 -13.94 -20.13
C GLY A 375 -7.58 -13.90 -20.69
N HIS A 376 -7.35 -14.59 -21.80
CA HIS A 376 -6.05 -14.63 -22.49
C HIS A 376 -5.68 -13.25 -23.07
N ALA A 377 -6.64 -12.52 -23.64
CA ALA A 377 -6.40 -11.16 -24.14
C ALA A 377 -5.89 -10.21 -23.03
N ILE A 378 -6.46 -10.30 -21.83
CA ILE A 378 -6.02 -9.51 -20.66
C ILE A 378 -4.59 -9.90 -20.26
N ARG A 379 -4.28 -11.20 -20.19
CA ARG A 379 -2.94 -11.68 -19.82
C ARG A 379 -1.89 -11.27 -20.85
N LYS A 380 -2.19 -11.42 -22.14
CA LYS A 380 -1.28 -11.03 -23.23
C LYS A 380 -0.98 -9.53 -23.25
N PHE A 381 -1.92 -8.69 -22.83
CA PHE A 381 -1.71 -7.24 -22.74
C PHE A 381 -0.80 -6.85 -21.56
N CYS A 382 -0.81 -7.61 -20.45
CA CYS A 382 -0.16 -7.19 -19.20
C CYS A 382 1.08 -8.00 -18.80
N LEU A 383 1.25 -9.21 -19.33
CA LEU A 383 2.34 -10.10 -18.97
C LEU A 383 3.40 -10.13 -20.08
N PRO A 384 4.71 -10.19 -19.73
CA PRO A 384 5.76 -10.44 -20.71
C PRO A 384 5.50 -11.72 -21.49
N GLN A 385 5.92 -11.79 -22.76
CA GLN A 385 5.70 -12.96 -23.63
C GLN A 385 6.18 -14.30 -23.06
N CYS A 386 7.10 -14.28 -22.09
CA CYS A 386 7.64 -15.47 -21.43
C CYS A 386 6.99 -15.80 -20.08
N HIS A 387 5.90 -15.13 -19.69
CA HIS A 387 5.27 -15.36 -18.37
C HIS A 387 4.54 -16.72 -18.32
N PRO A 388 4.72 -17.55 -17.28
CA PRO A 388 4.10 -18.88 -17.17
C PRO A 388 2.56 -18.93 -17.21
N ASP A 389 1.91 -17.77 -17.01
CA ASP A 389 0.45 -17.64 -16.99
C ASP A 389 -0.17 -17.28 -18.36
N LEU A 390 0.65 -16.99 -19.37
CA LEU A 390 0.24 -16.58 -20.73
C LEU A 390 -0.09 -17.80 -21.59
#